data_AF-A0A1H1GUT4-F1
#
_entry.id   AF-A0A1H1GUT4-F1
#
_cell.length_a   1.000
_cell.length_b   1.000
_cell.length_c   1.000
_cell.angle_alpha   90.00
_cell.angle_beta   90.00
_cell.angle_gamma   90.00
#
_symmetry.space_group_name_H-M   'P 1'
#
loop_
_entity.id
_entity.type
_entity.pdbx_description
1 polymer ?
#
loop_
_entity_poly.entity_id
_entity_poly.type
_entity_poly.pdbx_seq_one_letter_code
_entity_poly.pdbx_strand_id
1 'polypeptide(L)' 'MTSPIHVMHDPRELDTTKIDWHSKGHSSATMIKEGVYPPSATREDVENAVRGTFGGRFEQFGGGRFKYIAYTD' A
#
# COMPACT_ATOMS: atom_id res chain seq x y z
N MET A 1 10.77 29.40 24.35
CA MET A 1 9.78 28.30 24.27
C MET A 1 9.87 27.73 22.87
N THR A 2 10.63 26.64 22.71
CA THR A 2 10.88 26.00 21.41
C THR A 2 9.69 25.10 21.10
N SER A 3 8.90 25.47 20.08
CA SER A 3 7.80 24.64 19.58
C SER A 3 8.31 23.26 19.18
N PRO A 4 7.64 22.15 19.56
CA PRO A 4 7.98 20.85 19.01
C PRO A 4 7.68 20.88 17.51
N ILE A 5 8.71 20.62 16.71
CA ILE A 5 8.60 20.36 15.27
C ILE A 5 7.57 19.24 15.07
N HIS A 6 6.43 19.57 14.47
CA HIS A 6 5.51 18.56 13.96
C HIS A 6 6.24 17.89 12.79
N VAL A 7 6.88 16.74 13.06
CA VAL A 7 7.43 15.89 12.00
C VAL A 7 6.23 15.40 11.20
N MET A 8 5.87 16.14 10.16
CA MET A 8 5.03 15.63 9.09
C MET A 8 5.80 14.42 8.56
N HIS A 9 5.27 13.22 8.77
CA HIS A 9 5.80 12.04 8.11
C HIS A 9 5.49 12.22 6.63
N ASP A 10 6.41 12.84 5.88
CA ASP A 10 6.41 12.73 4.43
C ASP A 10 6.33 11.23 4.10
N PRO A 11 5.35 10.79 3.29
CA PRO A 11 5.23 9.38 2.96
C PRO A 11 6.53 8.98 2.29
N ARG A 12 7.27 8.05 2.92
CA ARG A 12 8.54 7.51 2.40
C ARG A 12 8.39 7.22 0.90
N GLU A 13 9.41 7.60 0.13
CA GLU A 13 9.46 7.30 -1.29
C GLU A 13 9.32 5.80 -1.48
N LEU A 14 8.39 5.42 -2.35
CA LEU A 14 8.10 4.03 -2.67
C LEU A 14 9.21 3.49 -3.56
N ASP A 15 9.84 2.40 -3.13
CA ASP A 15 10.96 1.80 -3.84
C ASP A 15 10.46 0.83 -4.93
N THR A 16 10.70 1.16 -6.20
CA THR A 16 10.21 0.38 -7.34
C THR A 16 10.96 -0.93 -7.59
N THR A 17 12.04 -1.21 -6.83
CA THR A 17 12.81 -2.45 -6.95
C THR A 17 12.21 -3.60 -6.14
N LYS A 18 11.29 -3.29 -5.23
CA LYS A 18 10.58 -4.25 -4.37
C LYS A 18 9.09 -3.92 -4.32
N ILE A 19 8.30 -4.85 -3.82
CA ILE A 19 6.89 -4.55 -3.54
C ILE A 19 6.91 -3.61 -2.36
N ASP A 20 6.50 -2.36 -2.58
CA ASP A 20 6.53 -1.32 -1.58
C ASP A 20 5.23 -0.55 -1.60
N TRP A 21 4.61 -0.36 -0.44
CA TRP A 21 3.27 0.24 -0.37
C TRP A 21 3.06 1.04 0.90
N HIS A 22 2.02 1.86 0.82
CA HIS A 22 1.45 2.62 1.91
C HIS A 22 0.04 2.16 2.20
N SER A 23 -0.27 2.03 3.49
CA SER A 23 -1.63 1.77 3.95
C SER A 23 -2.33 3.10 4.21
N LYS A 24 -3.50 3.29 3.60
CA LYS A 24 -4.41 4.39 3.86
C LYS A 24 -5.70 3.86 4.47
N GLY A 25 -6.20 4.56 5.49
CA GLY A 25 -7.52 4.30 6.04
C GLY A 25 -8.58 4.57 4.97
N HIS A 26 -9.49 3.63 4.78
CA HIS A 26 -10.61 3.77 3.85
C HIS A 26 -11.95 3.80 4.61
N SER A 27 -12.25 2.72 5.33
CA SER A 27 -13.43 2.61 6.21
C SER A 27 -13.10 1.69 7.38
N SER A 28 -14.01 1.56 8.35
CA SER A 28 -13.80 0.73 9.56
C SER A 28 -13.36 -0.72 9.26
N ALA A 29 -13.82 -1.32 8.16
CA ALA A 29 -13.51 -2.71 7.78
C ALA A 29 -12.64 -2.82 6.51
N THR A 30 -12.00 -1.73 6.06
CA THR A 30 -11.18 -1.75 4.84
C THR A 30 -9.96 -0.84 4.93
N MET A 31 -8.86 -1.31 4.37
CA MET A 31 -7.65 -0.52 4.17
C MET A 31 -7.28 -0.47 2.69
N ILE A 32 -6.96 0.71 2.19
CA ILE A 32 -6.36 0.86 0.86
C ILE A 32 -4.85 0.68 1.00
N LYS A 33 -4.27 -0.18 0.16
CA LYS A 33 -2.83 -0.33 -0.01
C LYS A 33 -2.45 0.15 -1.39
N GLU A 34 -1.79 1.29 -1.45
CA GLU A 34 -1.30 1.91 -2.69
C GLU A 34 0.21 1.82 -2.72
N GLY A 35 0.75 1.25 -3.80
CA GLY A 35 2.15 0.89 -3.85
C GLY A 35 2.71 0.73 -5.25
N VAL A 36 3.99 0.39 -5.29
CA VAL A 36 4.75 0.02 -6.48
C VAL A 36 5.18 -1.43 -6.37
N TYR A 37 5.44 -2.04 -7.52
CA TYR A 37 5.97 -3.39 -7.59
C TYR A 37 7.00 -3.48 -8.72
N PRO A 38 8.03 -4.31 -8.56
CA PRO A 38 9.02 -4.51 -9.61
C PRO A 38 8.38 -5.26 -10.77
N PRO A 39 8.89 -5.10 -12.00
CA PRO A 39 8.37 -5.80 -13.17
C PRO A 39 8.50 -7.33 -13.08
N SER A 40 9.36 -7.83 -12.18
CA SER A 40 9.49 -9.26 -11.87
C SER A 40 8.38 -9.79 -10.96
N ALA A 41 7.70 -8.93 -10.19
CA ALA A 41 6.63 -9.34 -9.30
C ALA A 41 5.34 -9.59 -10.10
N THR A 42 4.71 -10.71 -9.84
CA THR A 42 3.40 -11.03 -10.40
C THR A 42 2.31 -10.39 -9.55
N ARG A 43 1.10 -10.29 -10.13
CA ARG A 43 -0.08 -9.83 -9.40
C ARG A 43 -0.33 -10.66 -8.13
N GLU A 44 -0.07 -11.95 -8.17
CA GLU A 44 -0.20 -12.86 -7.02
C GLU A 44 0.83 -12.57 -5.93
N ASP A 45 2.07 -12.23 -6.31
CA ASP A 45 3.11 -11.84 -5.35
C ASP A 45 2.72 -10.54 -4.63
N VAL A 46 2.25 -9.56 -5.40
CA VAL A 46 1.70 -8.31 -4.86
C VAL A 46 0.50 -8.58 -3.97
N GLU A 47 -0.43 -9.44 -4.39
CA GLU A 47 -1.63 -9.79 -3.60
C GLU A 47 -1.25 -10.46 -2.28
N ASN A 48 -0.31 -11.41 -2.30
CA ASN A 48 0.14 -12.07 -1.07
C ASN A 48 0.85 -11.10 -0.12
N ALA A 49 1.57 -10.11 -0.64
CA ALA A 49 2.18 -9.06 0.17
C ALA A 49 1.14 -8.10 0.80
N VAL A 50 0.04 -7.82 0.09
CA VAL A 50 -0.90 -6.76 0.48
C VAL A 50 -2.28 -7.23 0.93
N ARG A 51 -2.63 -8.50 0.79
CA ARG A 51 -3.92 -9.05 1.23
C ARG A 51 -4.20 -8.75 2.71
N GLY A 52 -5.46 -8.43 3.01
CA GLY A 52 -5.96 -8.38 4.39
C GLY A 52 -6.25 -9.79 4.92
N THR A 53 -6.79 -9.88 6.13
CA THR A 53 -7.20 -11.14 6.77
C THR A 53 -8.13 -11.95 5.88
N PHE A 54 -9.11 -11.30 5.27
CA PHE A 54 -10.10 -11.92 4.38
C PHE A 54 -9.73 -11.79 2.89
N GLY A 55 -8.53 -11.32 2.57
CA GLY A 55 -8.15 -10.95 1.22
C GLY A 55 -8.52 -9.50 0.89
N GLY A 56 -9.09 -9.29 -0.30
CA GLY A 56 -9.30 -7.96 -0.86
C GLY A 56 -9.49 -7.98 -2.36
N ARG A 57 -9.36 -6.81 -2.99
CA ARG A 57 -9.43 -6.66 -4.45
C ARG A 57 -8.47 -5.59 -4.95
N PHE A 58 -7.91 -5.81 -6.13
CA PHE A 58 -7.21 -4.74 -6.85
C PHE A 58 -8.22 -3.76 -7.45
N GLU A 59 -8.10 -2.50 -7.08
CA GLU A 59 -8.79 -1.39 -7.76
C GLU A 59 -7.99 -0.94 -8.99
N GLN A 60 -6.65 -0.96 -8.90
CA GLN A 60 -5.76 -0.64 -10.02
C GLN A 60 -4.54 -1.55 -9.98
N PHE A 61 -4.09 -2.03 -11.13
CA PHE A 61 -2.86 -2.81 -11.28
C PHE A 61 -2.29 -2.60 -12.68
N GLY A 62 -1.12 -1.98 -12.78
CA GLY A 62 -0.45 -1.74 -14.06
C GLY A 62 0.62 -0.65 -13.98
N GLY A 63 1.54 -0.63 -14.95
CA GLY A 63 2.57 0.41 -15.03
C GLY A 63 3.52 0.46 -13.83
N GLY A 64 3.74 -0.68 -13.16
CA GLY A 64 4.59 -0.78 -11.95
C GLY A 64 3.94 -0.21 -10.68
N ARG A 65 2.64 0.09 -10.71
CA ARG A 65 1.86 0.62 -9.59
C ARG A 65 0.59 -0.18 -9.36
N PHE A 66 0.18 -0.27 -8.10
CA PHE A 66 -1.05 -0.95 -7.73
C PHE A 66 -1.81 -0.18 -6.65
N LYS A 67 -3.12 -0.42 -6.64
CA LYS A 67 -4.04 -0.01 -5.60
C LYS A 67 -4.91 -1.21 -5.23
N TYR A 68 -4.82 -1.63 -3.98
CA TYR A 68 -5.52 -2.80 -3.45
C TYR A 68 -6.39 -2.39 -2.27
N ILE A 69 -7.64 -2.82 -2.25
CA ILE A 69 -8.54 -2.68 -1.11
C ILE A 69 -8.47 -3.98 -0.33
N ALA A 70 -7.75 -3.95 0.80
CA ALA A 70 -7.67 -5.05 1.75
C ALA A 70 -8.88 -5.03 2.69
N TYR A 71 -9.55 -6.18 2.82
CA TYR A 71 -10.63 -6.37 3.79
C TYR A 71 -10.02 -6.74 5.15
N THR A 72 -10.29 -5.91 6.14
CA THR A 72 -9.80 -6.03 7.52
C THR A 72 -10.98 -6.11 8.48
N ASP A 73 -10.78 -6.72 9.65
CA ASP A 73 -11.78 -6.77 10.74
C ASP A 73 -11.82 -5.45 11.52
#